data_AF-A0A350LR79-F1
#
_entry.id   AF-A0A350LR79-F1
#
_cell.length_a   1.000
_cell.length_b   1.000
_cell.length_c   1.000
_cell.angle_alpha   90.00
_cell.angle_beta   90.00
_cell.angle_gamma   90.00
#
_symmetry.space_group_name_H-M   'P 1'
#
loop_
_entity.id
_entity.type
_entity.pdbx_description
1 polymer ?
#
loop_
_entity_poly.entity_id
_entity_poly.type
_entity_poly.pdbx_seq_one_letter_code
_entity_poly.pdbx_strand_id
1 'polypeptide(L)'
;MDNLLSIVTFIPAVAAAILAVFLRGEDAAAQRNAKWVAMIATTLTFVVSLFILFDFDPSDTGFQFVEEREWLLGLTYKMGVDGISVLFVMLTTFIMPLTIAASWNVTARVKEYMIAFLILETLMLGVFMALDLVLFYLFFEAGLIPMFLIIGIWGGKQRIYASFKFFLYTFLGSVLMLVAMVAMFTDAGTTDIPTLMRHEFASEGFSLLGLHVVGGMQTLMFIAFFASFAVKMPMWPVHTWLPDAHVQAPTAGSVVLAAILLKMGGYGFLR
;
A
#
# COMPACT_ATOMS: atom_id res chain seq x y z
N MET A 1 -9.05 0.77 -22.55
CA MET A 1 -8.91 2.11 -21.93
C MET A 1 -7.48 2.22 -21.43
N ASP A 2 -6.62 2.95 -22.13
CA ASP A 2 -5.15 2.85 -21.97
C ASP A 2 -4.60 3.37 -20.63
N ASN A 3 -5.45 3.84 -19.70
CA ASN A 3 -5.06 4.41 -18.40
C ASN A 3 -6.02 4.04 -17.25
N LEU A 4 -6.71 2.89 -17.36
CA LEU A 4 -7.74 2.49 -16.40
C LEU A 4 -7.19 2.32 -14.97
N LEU A 5 -6.03 1.70 -14.81
CA LEU A 5 -5.41 1.48 -13.50
C LEU A 5 -4.97 2.80 -12.89
N SER A 6 -4.39 3.71 -13.67
CA SER A 6 -4.06 5.07 -13.21
C SER A 6 -5.29 5.82 -12.72
N ILE A 7 -6.39 5.74 -13.47
CA ILE A 7 -7.66 6.40 -13.10
C ILE A 7 -8.17 5.83 -11.77
N VAL A 8 -8.28 4.50 -11.63
CA VAL A 8 -8.73 3.86 -10.40
C VAL A 8 -7.83 4.21 -9.21
N THR A 9 -6.51 4.22 -9.41
CA THR A 9 -5.54 4.55 -8.36
C THR A 9 -5.70 5.98 -7.85
N PHE A 10 -5.86 6.96 -8.75
CA PHE A 10 -5.73 8.38 -8.41
C PHE A 10 -7.06 9.13 -8.24
N ILE A 11 -8.23 8.55 -8.52
CA ILE A 11 -9.53 9.18 -8.19
C ILE A 11 -9.58 9.63 -6.71
N PRO A 12 -9.22 8.78 -5.73
CA PRO A 12 -9.23 9.18 -4.32
C PRO A 12 -8.23 10.32 -4.03
N ALA A 13 -7.03 10.27 -4.60
CA ALA A 13 -6.02 11.32 -4.44
C ALA A 13 -6.48 12.67 -4.99
N VAL A 14 -7.14 12.69 -6.15
CA VAL A 14 -7.72 13.90 -6.73
C VAL A 14 -8.80 14.47 -5.81
N ALA A 15 -9.67 13.63 -5.26
CA ALA A 15 -10.67 14.06 -4.28
C ALA A 15 -10.03 14.61 -2.99
N ALA A 16 -8.95 13.98 -2.51
CA ALA A 16 -8.17 14.46 -1.37
C ALA A 16 -7.56 15.85 -1.65
N ALA A 17 -7.02 16.07 -2.85
CA ALA A 17 -6.49 17.36 -3.28
C ALA A 17 -7.59 18.42 -3.38
N ILE A 18 -8.77 18.07 -3.91
CA ILE A 18 -9.94 18.96 -3.96
C ILE A 18 -10.34 19.40 -2.54
N LEU A 19 -10.41 18.45 -1.59
CA LEU A 19 -10.69 18.75 -0.19
C LEU A 19 -9.61 19.65 0.44
N ALA A 20 -8.34 19.39 0.16
CA ALA A 20 -7.23 20.17 0.72
C ALA A 20 -7.25 21.63 0.25
N VAL A 21 -7.56 21.87 -1.03
CA VAL A 21 -7.48 23.20 -1.66
C VAL A 21 -8.76 24.01 -1.47
N PHE A 22 -9.92 23.40 -1.70
CA PHE A 22 -11.19 24.13 -1.84
C PHE A 22 -12.02 24.16 -0.54
N LEU A 23 -11.90 23.15 0.32
CA LEU A 23 -12.71 23.09 1.53
C LEU A 23 -12.06 23.90 2.67
N ARG A 24 -12.70 25.02 3.02
CA ARG A 24 -12.30 25.92 4.11
C ARG A 24 -13.37 25.95 5.20
N GLY A 25 -12.93 26.14 6.44
CA GLY A 25 -13.80 26.19 7.61
C GLY A 25 -13.95 24.84 8.31
N GLU A 26 -14.44 24.89 9.56
CA GLU A 26 -14.71 23.73 10.41
C GLU A 26 -16.21 23.63 10.78
N ASP A 27 -17.07 24.40 10.11
CA ASP A 27 -18.50 24.43 10.35
C ASP A 27 -19.20 23.14 9.88
N ALA A 28 -20.44 22.95 10.33
CA ALA A 28 -21.20 21.73 10.05
C ALA A 28 -21.39 21.47 8.55
N ALA A 29 -21.51 22.52 7.73
CA ALA A 29 -21.63 22.37 6.29
C ALA A 29 -20.31 21.89 5.67
N ALA A 30 -19.17 22.47 6.05
CA ALA A 30 -17.86 22.00 5.59
C ALA A 30 -17.60 20.54 5.99
N GLN A 31 -17.90 20.16 7.24
CA GLN A 31 -17.75 18.77 7.69
C GLN A 31 -18.63 17.80 6.90
N ARG A 32 -19.88 18.18 6.61
CA ARG A 32 -20.79 17.39 5.78
C ARG A 32 -20.27 17.26 4.35
N ASN A 33 -19.77 18.34 3.75
CA ASN A 33 -19.21 18.33 2.41
C ASN A 33 -17.97 17.43 2.32
N ALA A 34 -17.07 17.47 3.32
CA ALA A 34 -15.91 16.58 3.39
C ALA A 34 -16.31 15.10 3.31
N LYS A 35 -17.30 14.71 4.13
CA LYS A 35 -17.82 13.33 4.18
C LYS A 35 -18.45 12.90 2.86
N TRP A 36 -19.24 13.77 2.23
CA TRP A 36 -19.86 13.47 0.94
C TRP A 36 -18.86 13.36 -0.20
N VAL A 37 -17.88 14.27 -0.28
CA VAL A 37 -16.83 14.18 -1.32
C VAL A 37 -16.04 12.89 -1.17
N ALA A 38 -15.66 12.52 0.05
CA ALA A 38 -14.97 11.25 0.28
C ALA A 38 -15.85 10.04 -0.10
N MET A 39 -17.12 10.03 0.33
CA MET A 39 -18.05 8.95 0.01
C MET A 39 -18.27 8.79 -1.50
N ILE A 40 -18.42 9.90 -2.22
CA ILE A 40 -18.58 9.89 -3.68
C ILE A 40 -17.29 9.40 -4.34
N ALA A 41 -16.13 9.86 -3.90
CA ALA A 41 -14.84 9.46 -4.47
C ALA A 41 -14.57 7.96 -4.30
N THR A 42 -14.78 7.41 -3.10
CA THR A 42 -14.56 5.97 -2.85
C THR A 42 -15.59 5.12 -3.59
N THR A 43 -16.85 5.55 -3.64
CA THR A 43 -17.92 4.85 -4.40
C THR A 43 -17.64 4.88 -5.90
N LEU A 44 -17.20 6.03 -6.42
CA LEU A 44 -16.80 6.16 -7.82
C LEU A 44 -15.59 5.27 -8.13
N THR A 45 -14.60 5.23 -7.24
CA THR A 45 -13.42 4.36 -7.38
C THR A 45 -13.83 2.90 -7.45
N PHE A 46 -14.78 2.45 -6.63
CA PHE A 46 -15.38 1.12 -6.70
C PHE A 46 -16.11 0.87 -8.03
N VAL A 47 -16.98 1.79 -8.47
CA VAL A 47 -17.71 1.60 -9.73
C VAL A 47 -16.75 1.53 -10.92
N VAL A 48 -15.70 2.36 -10.95
CA VAL A 48 -14.71 2.35 -12.03
C VAL A 48 -13.81 1.10 -11.95
N SER A 49 -13.49 0.61 -10.74
CA SER A 49 -12.70 -0.61 -10.59
C SER A 49 -13.42 -1.85 -11.14
N LEU A 50 -14.76 -1.88 -11.16
CA LEU A 50 -15.52 -2.98 -11.77
C LEU A 50 -15.19 -3.21 -13.25
N PHE A 51 -14.78 -2.17 -13.99
CA PHE A 51 -14.33 -2.35 -15.38
C PHE A 51 -13.07 -3.24 -15.45
N ILE A 52 -12.17 -3.15 -14.46
CA ILE A 52 -11.01 -4.04 -14.36
C ILE A 52 -11.49 -5.49 -14.21
N LEU A 53 -12.50 -5.74 -13.36
CA LEU A 53 -13.00 -7.09 -13.12
C LEU A 53 -13.72 -7.69 -14.34
N PHE A 54 -14.54 -6.90 -15.04
CA PHE A 54 -15.33 -7.40 -16.17
C PHE A 54 -14.51 -7.58 -17.45
N ASP A 55 -13.49 -6.76 -17.66
CA ASP A 55 -12.62 -6.86 -18.84
C ASP A 55 -11.41 -7.79 -18.61
N PHE A 56 -11.19 -8.30 -17.39
CA PHE A 56 -10.10 -9.21 -17.06
C PHE A 56 -10.33 -10.60 -17.66
N ASP A 57 -9.32 -11.15 -18.34
CA ASP A 57 -9.35 -12.51 -18.89
C ASP A 57 -8.70 -13.51 -17.92
N PRO A 58 -9.45 -14.40 -17.25
CA PRO A 58 -8.86 -15.38 -16.32
C PRO A 58 -8.01 -16.46 -16.99
N SER A 59 -8.05 -16.58 -18.33
CA SER A 59 -7.28 -17.56 -19.08
C SER A 59 -5.86 -17.08 -19.42
N ASP A 60 -5.62 -15.77 -19.39
CA ASP A 60 -4.29 -15.18 -19.55
C ASP A 60 -3.56 -15.10 -18.21
N THR A 61 -2.44 -15.83 -18.11
CA THR A 61 -1.58 -15.87 -16.92
C THR A 61 -0.66 -14.64 -16.79
N GLY A 62 -0.58 -13.79 -17.81
CA GLY A 62 0.22 -12.58 -17.81
C GLY A 62 -0.38 -11.42 -17.01
N PHE A 63 0.38 -10.33 -16.95
CA PHE A 63 -0.12 -9.07 -16.43
C PHE A 63 -1.01 -8.38 -17.47
N GLN A 64 -2.18 -7.95 -17.05
CA GLN A 64 -3.18 -7.27 -17.87
C GLN A 64 -3.31 -5.80 -17.48
N PHE A 65 -3.92 -5.01 -18.38
CA PHE A 65 -4.05 -3.56 -18.23
C PHE A 65 -2.72 -2.86 -17.96
N VAL A 66 -1.65 -3.32 -18.62
CA VAL A 66 -0.30 -2.80 -18.37
C VAL A 66 -0.18 -1.37 -18.87
N GLU A 67 0.21 -0.49 -17.97
CA GLU A 67 0.48 0.92 -18.23
C GLU A 67 1.95 1.19 -17.95
N GLU A 68 2.69 1.65 -18.95
CA GLU A 68 4.13 1.88 -18.84
C GLU A 68 4.49 3.28 -19.35
N ARG A 69 5.18 4.06 -18.52
CA ARG A 69 5.67 5.40 -18.86
C ARG A 69 7.02 5.66 -18.21
N GLU A 70 7.87 6.44 -18.87
CA GLU A 70 9.10 6.93 -18.27
C GLU A 70 8.79 7.83 -17.07
N TRP A 71 9.57 7.67 -16.00
CA TRP A 71 9.44 8.41 -14.76
C TRP A 71 10.79 9.00 -14.31
N LEU A 72 10.84 9.52 -13.09
CA LEU A 72 11.98 10.28 -12.56
C LEU A 72 13.25 9.43 -12.53
N LEU A 73 14.38 10.05 -12.89
CA LEU A 73 15.73 9.48 -12.73
C LEU A 73 15.93 8.14 -13.48
N GLY A 74 15.25 7.94 -14.61
CA GLY A 74 15.36 6.70 -15.40
C GLY A 74 14.56 5.53 -14.84
N LEU A 75 13.76 5.74 -13.80
CA LEU A 75 12.79 4.76 -13.31
C LEU A 75 11.56 4.72 -14.22
N THR A 76 10.84 3.61 -14.19
CA THR A 76 9.61 3.42 -14.97
C THR A 76 8.39 3.48 -14.06
N TYR A 77 7.38 4.25 -14.47
CA TYR A 77 6.04 4.09 -13.92
C TYR A 77 5.38 2.93 -14.66
N LYS A 78 5.37 1.76 -14.02
CA LYS A 78 4.75 0.57 -14.57
C LYS A 78 3.69 0.03 -13.63
N MET A 79 2.47 -0.07 -14.14
CA MET A 79 1.36 -0.70 -13.45
C MET A 79 0.75 -1.81 -14.27
N GLY A 80 0.12 -2.77 -13.61
CA GLY A 80 -0.57 -3.89 -14.23
C GLY A 80 -1.19 -4.77 -13.14
N VAL A 81 -2.11 -5.63 -13.54
CA VAL A 81 -2.80 -6.54 -12.62
C VAL A 81 -2.74 -7.97 -13.14
N ASP A 82 -2.55 -8.92 -12.23
CA ASP A 82 -2.77 -10.34 -12.47
C ASP A 82 -3.98 -10.84 -11.65
N GLY A 83 -4.23 -12.15 -11.69
CA GLY A 83 -5.38 -12.74 -11.00
C GLY A 83 -5.43 -12.48 -9.49
N ILE A 84 -4.27 -12.33 -8.82
CA ILE A 84 -4.21 -12.03 -7.38
C ILE A 84 -4.45 -10.53 -7.15
N SER A 85 -3.82 -9.67 -7.95
CA SER A 85 -3.98 -8.22 -7.85
C SER A 85 -5.43 -7.77 -8.03
N VAL A 86 -6.16 -8.32 -9.00
CA VAL A 86 -7.58 -7.93 -9.25
C VAL A 86 -8.44 -8.16 -8.00
N LEU A 87 -8.25 -9.28 -7.29
CA LEU A 87 -9.01 -9.59 -6.08
C LEU A 87 -8.74 -8.57 -4.96
N PHE A 88 -7.48 -8.13 -4.80
CA PHE A 88 -7.13 -7.12 -3.81
C PHE A 88 -7.56 -5.71 -4.21
N VAL A 89 -7.58 -5.37 -5.49
CA VAL A 89 -8.17 -4.12 -5.98
C VAL A 89 -9.67 -4.10 -5.70
N MET A 90 -10.39 -5.20 -5.97
CA MET A 90 -11.81 -5.31 -5.66
C MET A 90 -12.08 -5.21 -4.16
N LEU A 91 -11.30 -5.92 -3.35
CA LEU A 91 -11.43 -5.87 -1.89
C LEU A 91 -11.21 -4.45 -1.36
N THR A 92 -10.13 -3.79 -1.80
CA THR A 92 -9.79 -2.43 -1.38
C THR A 92 -10.92 -1.46 -1.73
N THR A 93 -11.30 -1.41 -3.01
CA THR A 93 -12.32 -0.47 -3.48
C THR A 93 -13.71 -0.76 -2.92
N PHE A 94 -14.03 -2.00 -2.60
CA PHE A 94 -15.31 -2.35 -1.95
C PHE A 94 -15.36 -1.93 -0.47
N ILE A 95 -14.26 -2.08 0.27
CA ILE A 95 -14.22 -1.77 1.71
C ILE A 95 -14.21 -0.26 1.96
N MET A 96 -13.58 0.53 1.10
CA MET A 96 -13.37 1.96 1.33
C MET A 96 -14.67 2.79 1.46
N PRO A 97 -15.72 2.62 0.62
CA PRO A 97 -17.02 3.24 0.85
C PRO A 97 -17.63 2.88 2.21
N LEU A 98 -17.49 1.63 2.65
CA LEU A 98 -17.99 1.17 3.95
C LEU A 98 -17.20 1.81 5.10
N THR A 99 -15.88 1.96 4.94
CA THR A 99 -15.01 2.66 5.89
C THR A 99 -15.41 4.13 6.06
N ILE A 100 -15.70 4.83 4.96
CA ILE A 100 -16.16 6.22 5.01
C ILE A 100 -17.57 6.31 5.60
N ALA A 101 -18.49 5.41 5.24
CA ALA A 101 -19.83 5.35 5.80
C ALA A 101 -19.81 5.11 7.32
N ALA A 102 -18.96 4.21 7.81
CA ALA A 102 -18.78 3.95 9.25
C ALA A 102 -18.19 5.15 10.01
N SER A 103 -17.58 6.10 9.30
CA SER A 103 -16.92 7.28 9.86
C SER A 103 -17.85 8.50 9.99
N TRP A 104 -19.16 8.34 9.75
CA TRP A 104 -20.07 9.49 9.69
C TRP A 104 -20.22 10.25 11.01
N ASN A 105 -19.93 9.60 12.14
CA ASN A 105 -20.01 10.21 13.47
C ASN A 105 -18.74 10.94 13.90
N VAL A 106 -17.68 10.99 13.07
CA VAL A 106 -16.47 11.75 13.37
C VAL A 106 -16.76 13.26 13.32
N THR A 107 -16.32 13.98 14.35
CA THR A 107 -16.52 15.43 14.53
C THR A 107 -15.23 16.24 14.60
N ALA A 108 -14.13 15.63 15.05
CA ALA A 108 -12.83 16.29 15.15
C ALA A 108 -12.05 16.18 13.84
N ARG A 109 -11.56 17.31 13.30
CA ARG A 109 -10.68 17.38 12.12
C ARG A 109 -11.19 16.52 10.95
N VAL A 110 -12.49 16.62 10.66
CA VAL A 110 -13.19 15.75 9.69
C VAL A 110 -12.55 15.81 8.32
N LYS A 111 -12.13 17.00 7.87
CA LYS A 111 -11.49 17.18 6.57
C LYS A 111 -10.20 16.38 6.47
N GLU A 112 -9.30 16.54 7.44
CA GLU A 112 -8.01 15.85 7.49
C GLU A 112 -8.20 14.33 7.62
N TYR A 113 -9.23 13.90 8.35
CA TYR A 113 -9.59 12.49 8.47
C TYR A 113 -10.00 11.89 7.13
N MET A 114 -10.89 12.56 6.39
CA MET A 114 -11.30 12.13 5.05
C MET A 114 -10.13 12.11 4.06
N ILE A 115 -9.28 13.15 4.06
CA ILE A 115 -8.07 13.21 3.23
C ILE A 115 -7.15 12.03 3.54
N ALA A 116 -6.92 11.71 4.81
CA ALA A 116 -6.05 10.60 5.20
C ALA A 116 -6.56 9.25 4.65
N PHE A 117 -7.87 8.97 4.69
CA PHE A 117 -8.43 7.74 4.11
C PHE A 117 -8.35 7.70 2.59
N LEU A 118 -8.61 8.81 1.90
CA LEU A 118 -8.52 8.88 0.44
C LEU A 118 -7.07 8.69 -0.06
N ILE A 119 -6.11 9.30 0.63
CA ILE A 119 -4.69 9.06 0.34
C ILE A 119 -4.31 7.62 0.67
N LEU A 120 -4.78 7.07 1.79
CA LEU A 120 -4.53 5.67 2.14
C LEU A 120 -5.07 4.71 1.06
N GLU A 121 -6.28 4.93 0.55
CA GLU A 121 -6.86 4.15 -0.56
C GLU A 121 -5.99 4.19 -1.81
N THR A 122 -5.56 5.39 -2.23
CA THR A 122 -4.66 5.57 -3.38
C THR A 122 -3.39 4.72 -3.23
N LEU A 123 -2.78 4.77 -2.04
CA LEU A 123 -1.53 4.08 -1.77
C LEU A 123 -1.72 2.55 -1.70
N MET A 124 -2.80 2.08 -1.06
CA MET A 124 -3.13 0.65 -1.02
C MET A 124 -3.39 0.10 -2.43
N LEU A 125 -4.12 0.84 -3.27
CA LEU A 125 -4.35 0.49 -4.67
C LEU A 125 -3.04 0.42 -5.46
N GLY A 126 -2.17 1.42 -5.28
CA GLY A 126 -0.84 1.45 -5.90
C GLY A 126 0.02 0.23 -5.57
N VAL A 127 -0.01 -0.27 -4.32
CA VAL A 127 0.72 -1.49 -3.92
C VAL A 127 0.30 -2.70 -4.75
N PHE A 128 -1.01 -2.89 -4.96
CA PHE A 128 -1.51 -4.07 -5.67
C PHE A 128 -1.36 -3.99 -7.20
N MET A 129 -1.14 -2.80 -7.74
CA MET A 129 -1.05 -2.56 -9.18
C MET A 129 0.37 -2.23 -9.66
N ALA A 130 1.34 -1.97 -8.78
CA ALA A 130 2.70 -1.65 -9.18
C ALA A 130 3.45 -2.87 -9.72
N LEU A 131 4.09 -2.71 -10.90
CA LEU A 131 4.98 -3.69 -11.53
C LEU A 131 6.44 -3.22 -11.58
N ASP A 132 6.73 -2.05 -11.03
CA ASP A 132 8.09 -1.58 -10.79
C ASP A 132 8.38 -1.66 -9.28
N LEU A 133 9.55 -2.19 -8.91
CA LEU A 133 9.92 -2.49 -7.53
C LEU A 133 10.07 -1.23 -6.68
N VAL A 134 10.56 -0.13 -7.26
CA VAL A 134 10.67 1.16 -6.57
C VAL A 134 9.29 1.78 -6.41
N LEU A 135 8.46 1.74 -7.45
CA LEU A 135 7.08 2.20 -7.36
C LEU A 135 6.28 1.42 -6.30
N PHE A 136 6.43 0.09 -6.26
CA PHE A 136 5.84 -0.77 -5.24
C PHE A 136 6.28 -0.34 -3.84
N TYR A 137 7.59 -0.18 -3.62
CA TYR A 137 8.14 0.25 -2.33
C TYR A 137 7.59 1.62 -1.90
N LEU A 138 7.51 2.58 -2.83
CA LEU A 138 7.00 3.91 -2.55
C LEU A 138 5.56 3.88 -2.09
N PHE A 139 4.68 3.15 -2.79
CA PHE A 139 3.29 2.99 -2.35
C PHE A 139 3.19 2.24 -1.00
N PHE A 140 3.98 1.18 -0.86
CA PHE A 140 3.99 0.32 0.32
C PHE A 140 4.42 1.05 1.59
N GLU A 141 5.43 1.90 1.51
CA GLU A 141 5.94 2.68 2.65
C GLU A 141 5.20 3.98 2.85
N ALA A 142 4.84 4.69 1.78
CA ALA A 142 4.04 5.90 1.90
C ALA A 142 2.69 5.60 2.56
N GLY A 143 2.11 4.40 2.36
CA GLY A 143 0.88 3.97 3.02
C GLY A 143 0.95 3.97 4.55
N LEU A 144 2.15 3.89 5.13
CA LEU A 144 2.34 3.99 6.58
C LEU A 144 2.04 5.41 7.10
N ILE A 145 2.24 6.45 6.30
CA ILE A 145 2.09 7.84 6.72
C ILE A 145 0.62 8.17 7.05
N PRO A 146 -0.36 7.95 6.16
CA PRO A 146 -1.77 8.17 6.52
C PRO A 146 -2.22 7.30 7.68
N MET A 147 -1.78 6.03 7.74
CA MET A 147 -2.18 5.13 8.83
C MET A 147 -1.62 5.60 10.18
N PHE A 148 -0.37 6.04 10.21
CA PHE A 148 0.26 6.64 11.39
C PHE A 148 -0.55 7.85 11.90
N LEU A 149 -0.98 8.73 10.99
CA LEU A 149 -1.81 9.90 11.33
C LEU A 149 -3.22 9.49 11.80
N ILE A 150 -3.86 8.53 11.12
CA ILE A 150 -5.19 8.02 11.48
C ILE A 150 -5.19 7.49 12.92
N ILE A 151 -4.20 6.67 13.29
CA ILE A 151 -4.04 6.19 14.66
C ILE A 151 -3.68 7.36 15.59
N GLY A 152 -2.62 8.11 15.30
CA GLY A 152 -2.06 9.10 16.23
C GLY A 152 -2.97 10.28 16.57
N ILE A 153 -3.83 10.71 15.63
CA ILE A 153 -4.71 11.88 15.79
C ILE A 153 -6.13 11.48 16.22
N TRP A 154 -6.69 10.40 15.67
CA TRP A 154 -8.09 10.00 15.91
C TRP A 154 -8.25 8.70 16.73
N GLY A 155 -7.13 8.10 17.14
CA GLY A 155 -7.15 6.90 17.97
C GLY A 155 -7.54 7.14 19.44
N GLY A 156 -7.48 6.06 20.20
CA GLY A 156 -7.82 5.99 21.63
C GLY A 156 -6.76 6.58 22.58
N LYS A 157 -6.81 6.15 23.85
CA LYS A 157 -6.01 6.75 24.94
C LYS A 157 -4.50 6.64 24.75
N GLN A 158 -4.01 5.51 24.24
CA GLN A 158 -2.57 5.24 24.03
C GLN A 158 -2.17 5.37 22.56
N ARG A 159 -2.93 6.15 21.79
CA ARG A 159 -2.75 6.29 20.34
C ARG A 159 -1.35 6.72 19.90
N ILE A 160 -0.68 7.60 20.67
CA ILE A 160 0.66 8.08 20.33
C ILE A 160 1.64 6.91 20.38
N TYR A 161 1.69 6.18 21.50
CA TYR A 161 2.53 4.99 21.66
C TYR A 161 2.26 3.96 20.56
N ALA A 162 0.99 3.63 20.32
CA ALA A 162 0.61 2.65 19.29
C ALA A 162 1.00 3.09 17.87
N SER A 163 0.80 4.36 17.52
CA SER A 163 1.17 4.89 16.20
C SER A 163 2.67 4.84 15.96
N PHE A 164 3.51 5.27 16.93
CA PHE A 164 4.96 5.20 16.82
C PHE A 164 5.47 3.76 16.79
N LYS A 165 4.91 2.87 17.62
CA LYS A 165 5.26 1.44 17.61
C LYS A 165 4.94 0.80 16.26
N PHE A 166 3.75 1.02 15.72
CA PHE A 166 3.35 0.58 14.38
C PHE A 166 4.34 1.06 13.31
N PHE A 167 4.59 2.37 13.27
CA PHE A 167 5.45 2.99 12.27
C PHE A 167 6.88 2.47 12.36
N LEU A 168 7.49 2.49 13.56
CA LEU A 168 8.89 2.08 13.73
C LEU A 168 9.11 0.60 13.45
N TYR A 169 8.21 -0.29 13.86
CA TYR A 169 8.32 -1.71 13.54
C TYR A 169 8.31 -1.92 12.03
N THR A 170 7.27 -1.42 11.36
CA THR A 170 7.07 -1.65 9.92
C THR A 170 8.12 -0.96 9.06
N PHE A 171 8.52 0.26 9.41
CA PHE A 171 9.56 1.01 8.72
C PHE A 171 10.95 0.39 8.89
N LEU A 172 11.31 -0.09 10.08
CA LEU A 172 12.63 -0.70 10.27
C LEU A 172 12.79 -1.98 9.42
N GLY A 173 11.72 -2.78 9.30
CA GLY A 173 11.71 -3.94 8.41
C GLY A 173 11.87 -3.55 6.95
N SER A 174 11.21 -2.48 6.49
CA SER A 174 11.27 -2.04 5.09
C SER A 174 12.61 -1.43 4.67
N VAL A 175 13.40 -0.88 5.59
CA VAL A 175 14.77 -0.41 5.27
C VAL A 175 15.65 -1.56 4.77
N LEU A 176 15.50 -2.78 5.32
CA LEU A 176 16.25 -3.95 4.83
C LEU A 176 15.84 -4.31 3.39
N MET A 177 14.54 -4.29 3.10
CA MET A 177 14.03 -4.49 1.74
C MET A 177 14.60 -3.46 0.77
N LEU A 178 14.72 -2.18 1.16
CA LEU A 178 15.33 -1.15 0.32
C LEU A 178 16.78 -1.48 -0.05
N VAL A 179 17.58 -2.00 0.89
CA VAL A 179 18.96 -2.43 0.63
C VAL A 179 18.99 -3.56 -0.40
N ALA A 180 18.09 -4.54 -0.27
CA ALA A 180 17.99 -5.63 -1.24
C ALA A 180 17.55 -5.14 -2.63
N MET A 181 16.61 -4.19 -2.70
CA MET A 181 16.19 -3.59 -3.97
C MET A 181 17.35 -2.88 -4.68
N VAL A 182 18.19 -2.15 -3.94
CA VAL A 182 19.39 -1.52 -4.50
C VAL A 182 20.35 -2.59 -5.04
N ALA A 183 20.57 -3.68 -4.30
CA ALA A 183 21.41 -4.79 -4.75
C ALA A 183 20.85 -5.44 -6.03
N MET A 184 19.54 -5.70 -6.09
CA MET A 184 18.88 -6.25 -7.27
C MET A 184 19.03 -5.30 -8.47
N PHE A 185 18.85 -4.00 -8.28
CA PHE A 185 19.03 -3.01 -9.34
C PHE A 185 20.48 -2.96 -9.84
N THR A 186 21.47 -3.03 -8.95
CA THR A 186 22.89 -3.01 -9.35
C THR A 186 23.31 -4.26 -10.13
N ASP A 187 22.64 -5.40 -9.91
CA ASP A 187 22.93 -6.66 -10.58
C ASP A 187 22.15 -6.81 -11.90
N ALA A 188 20.83 -6.61 -11.86
CA ALA A 188 19.94 -6.80 -13.01
C ALA A 188 19.83 -5.56 -13.92
N GLY A 189 20.24 -4.38 -13.46
CA GLY A 189 20.15 -3.12 -14.20
C GLY A 189 18.72 -2.59 -14.39
N THR A 190 17.72 -3.15 -13.71
CA THR A 190 16.31 -2.80 -13.83
C THR A 190 15.56 -2.95 -12.51
N THR A 191 14.43 -2.27 -12.39
CA THR A 191 13.45 -2.41 -11.29
C THR A 191 12.13 -3.01 -11.75
N ASP A 192 12.01 -3.37 -13.03
CA ASP A 192 10.82 -4.00 -13.61
C ASP A 192 10.61 -5.42 -13.06
N ILE A 193 9.55 -5.63 -12.28
CA ILE A 193 9.25 -6.91 -11.63
C ILE A 193 9.12 -8.06 -12.64
N PRO A 194 8.37 -7.93 -13.77
CA PRO A 194 8.29 -9.00 -14.77
C PRO A 194 9.64 -9.41 -15.38
N THR A 195 10.61 -8.51 -15.42
CA THR A 195 11.99 -8.80 -15.86
C THR A 195 12.79 -9.43 -14.73
N LEU A 196 12.70 -8.91 -13.51
CA LEU A 196 13.38 -9.46 -12.33
C LEU A 196 12.92 -10.90 -12.00
N MET A 197 11.65 -11.23 -12.25
CA MET A 197 11.12 -12.60 -12.11
C MET A 197 11.80 -13.61 -13.03
N ARG A 198 12.45 -13.15 -14.10
CA ARG A 198 13.18 -13.98 -15.08
C ARG A 198 14.70 -13.84 -14.95
N HIS A 199 15.19 -12.97 -14.08
CA HIS A 199 16.61 -12.73 -13.86
C HIS A 199 17.18 -13.75 -12.87
N GLU A 200 18.33 -14.34 -13.20
CA GLU A 200 19.01 -15.30 -12.35
C GLU A 200 20.01 -14.58 -11.44
N PHE A 201 19.60 -14.35 -10.18
CA PHE A 201 20.49 -13.79 -9.17
C PHE A 201 21.54 -14.80 -8.70
N ALA A 202 22.73 -14.32 -8.35
CA ALA A 202 23.83 -15.15 -7.86
C ALA A 202 23.43 -15.98 -6.64
N SER A 203 23.42 -17.30 -6.81
CA SER A 203 23.03 -18.29 -5.81
C SER A 203 24.19 -19.12 -5.26
N GLU A 204 25.41 -18.88 -5.75
CA GLU A 204 26.61 -19.56 -5.27
C GLU A 204 26.91 -19.18 -3.81
N GLY A 205 27.18 -20.19 -2.99
CA GLY A 205 27.44 -19.98 -1.58
C GLY A 205 28.79 -19.29 -1.35
N PHE A 206 28.84 -18.36 -0.40
CA PHE A 206 30.07 -17.69 0.01
C PHE A 206 30.16 -17.55 1.53
N SER A 207 31.36 -17.31 2.04
CA SER A 207 31.57 -17.14 3.48
C SER A 207 31.68 -15.66 3.83
N LEU A 208 30.84 -15.19 4.74
CA LEU A 208 30.81 -13.82 5.25
C LEU A 208 30.91 -13.84 6.77
N LEU A 209 31.89 -13.12 7.33
CA LEU A 209 32.10 -13.04 8.79
C LEU A 209 32.24 -14.42 9.47
N GLY A 210 32.82 -15.40 8.77
CA GLY A 210 32.96 -16.78 9.26
C GLY A 210 31.70 -17.64 9.17
N LEU A 211 30.60 -17.11 8.63
CA LEU A 211 29.36 -17.83 8.36
C LEU A 211 29.27 -18.17 6.87
N HIS A 212 28.97 -19.43 6.54
CA HIS A 212 28.74 -19.84 5.15
C HIS A 212 27.28 -19.57 4.77
N VAL A 213 27.07 -18.66 3.81
CA VAL A 213 25.76 -18.28 3.30
C VAL A 213 25.40 -19.20 2.15
N VAL A 214 24.52 -20.18 2.40
CA VAL A 214 23.99 -21.08 1.37
C VAL A 214 23.01 -20.31 0.48
N GLY A 215 23.11 -20.47 -0.84
CA GLY A 215 22.28 -19.75 -1.80
C GLY A 215 22.71 -18.30 -2.07
N GLY A 216 23.90 -17.91 -1.59
CA GLY A 216 24.57 -16.68 -2.00
C GLY A 216 23.79 -15.38 -1.77
N MET A 217 23.88 -14.49 -2.75
CA MET A 217 23.20 -13.18 -2.73
C MET A 217 21.69 -13.33 -2.77
N GLN A 218 21.17 -14.32 -3.50
CA GLN A 218 19.74 -14.59 -3.58
C GLN A 218 19.13 -14.83 -2.20
N THR A 219 19.78 -15.62 -1.34
CA THR A 219 19.34 -15.85 0.04
C THR A 219 19.34 -14.57 0.88
N LEU A 220 20.38 -13.72 0.76
CA LEU A 220 20.44 -12.47 1.51
C LEU A 220 19.35 -11.49 1.10
N MET A 221 19.10 -11.35 -0.21
CA MET A 221 18.02 -10.52 -0.72
C MET A 221 16.67 -11.07 -0.27
N PHE A 222 16.45 -12.39 -0.36
CA PHE A 222 15.24 -13.03 0.15
C PHE A 222 15.02 -12.75 1.65
N ILE A 223 16.05 -12.90 2.50
CA ILE A 223 15.94 -12.64 3.94
C ILE A 223 15.59 -11.17 4.22
N ALA A 224 16.14 -10.24 3.45
CA ALA A 224 15.84 -8.81 3.59
C ALA A 224 14.38 -8.47 3.22
N PHE A 225 13.86 -9.02 2.11
CA PHE A 225 12.44 -8.93 1.75
C PHE A 225 11.56 -9.63 2.78
N PHE A 226 11.93 -10.84 3.19
CA PHE A 226 11.24 -11.63 4.20
C PHE A 226 11.13 -10.85 5.51
N ALA A 227 12.19 -10.19 5.96
CA ALA A 227 12.16 -9.40 7.19
C ALA A 227 11.15 -8.25 7.10
N SER A 228 11.10 -7.53 5.98
CA SER A 228 10.11 -6.46 5.77
C SER A 228 8.68 -6.99 5.80
N PHE A 229 8.41 -8.02 4.98
CA PHE A 229 7.06 -8.54 4.87
C PHE A 229 6.61 -9.31 6.12
N ALA A 230 7.51 -10.00 6.83
CA ALA A 230 7.20 -10.70 8.08
C ALA A 230 6.75 -9.72 9.18
N VAL A 231 7.33 -8.52 9.24
CA VAL A 231 6.86 -7.49 10.17
C VAL A 231 5.48 -6.96 9.75
N LYS A 232 5.23 -6.78 8.45
CA LYS A 232 3.95 -6.28 7.90
C LYS A 232 2.81 -7.33 7.96
N MET A 233 3.13 -8.63 7.88
CA MET A 233 2.26 -9.82 8.03
C MET A 233 2.11 -10.33 9.48
N PRO A 234 2.39 -9.48 10.47
CA PRO A 234 2.72 -9.81 11.87
C PRO A 234 3.08 -11.28 12.15
N MET A 235 4.25 -11.73 11.70
CA MET A 235 4.76 -13.06 12.05
C MET A 235 5.38 -13.08 13.45
N TRP A 236 5.45 -14.25 14.09
CA TRP A 236 6.25 -14.41 15.30
C TRP A 236 7.74 -14.24 14.96
N PRO A 237 8.54 -13.44 15.71
CA PRO A 237 8.22 -12.73 16.96
C PRO A 237 7.85 -11.24 16.81
N VAL A 238 7.71 -10.72 15.58
CA VAL A 238 7.58 -9.28 15.26
C VAL A 238 6.14 -8.77 15.13
N HIS A 239 5.17 -9.46 15.72
CA HIS A 239 3.73 -9.17 15.62
C HIS A 239 3.17 -8.23 16.69
N THR A 240 3.96 -7.87 17.70
CA THR A 240 3.46 -7.21 18.92
C THR A 240 2.96 -5.78 18.71
N TRP A 241 3.21 -5.16 17.56
CA TRP A 241 2.64 -3.88 17.19
C TRP A 241 1.17 -3.98 16.80
N LEU A 242 0.73 -5.15 16.30
CA LEU A 242 -0.61 -5.35 15.73
C LEU A 242 -1.73 -5.19 16.77
N PRO A 243 -1.67 -5.83 17.96
CA PRO A 243 -2.72 -5.68 18.97
C PRO A 243 -2.89 -4.23 19.42
N ASP A 244 -1.78 -3.52 19.66
CA ASP A 244 -1.81 -2.12 20.07
C ASP A 244 -2.40 -1.23 18.97
N ALA A 245 -2.03 -1.46 17.71
CA ALA A 245 -2.55 -0.73 16.57
C ALA A 245 -4.07 -0.90 16.43
N HIS A 246 -4.59 -2.12 16.54
CA HIS A 246 -6.03 -2.37 16.44
C HIS A 246 -6.84 -1.81 17.61
N VAL A 247 -6.32 -1.93 18.84
CA VAL A 247 -7.01 -1.44 20.04
C VAL A 247 -7.07 0.09 20.04
N GLN A 248 -6.03 0.76 19.55
CA GLN A 248 -5.96 2.21 19.55
C GLN A 248 -6.48 2.87 18.28
N ALA A 249 -6.54 2.19 17.13
CA ALA A 249 -7.10 2.77 15.91
C ALA A 249 -8.59 3.13 16.07
N PRO A 250 -9.08 4.19 15.42
CA PRO A 250 -10.52 4.40 15.28
C PRO A 250 -11.15 3.23 14.53
N THR A 251 -12.46 3.00 14.71
CA THR A 251 -13.17 1.85 14.14
C THR A 251 -12.89 1.66 12.64
N ALA A 252 -13.00 2.72 11.85
CA ALA A 252 -12.74 2.70 10.41
C ALA A 252 -11.26 2.38 10.09
N GLY A 253 -10.32 2.91 10.89
CA GLY A 253 -8.89 2.59 10.75
C GLY A 253 -8.60 1.12 11.05
N SER A 254 -9.23 0.57 12.09
CA SER A 254 -9.10 -0.85 12.45
C SER A 254 -9.65 -1.78 11.36
N VAL A 255 -10.76 -1.40 10.72
CA VAL A 255 -11.32 -2.12 9.55
C VAL A 255 -10.32 -2.14 8.40
N VAL A 256 -9.76 -1.00 8.00
CA VAL A 256 -8.78 -0.94 6.88
C VAL A 256 -7.50 -1.71 7.22
N LEU A 257 -7.02 -1.58 8.46
CA LEU A 257 -5.82 -2.30 8.91
C LEU A 257 -6.03 -3.82 8.85
N ALA A 258 -7.19 -4.29 9.30
CA ALA A 258 -7.55 -5.71 9.27
C ALA A 258 -7.78 -6.21 7.85
N ALA A 259 -8.58 -5.47 7.06
CA ALA A 259 -9.07 -5.91 5.76
C ALA A 259 -7.98 -5.87 4.67
N ILE A 260 -7.13 -4.85 4.69
CA ILE A 260 -6.25 -4.53 3.55
C ILE A 260 -4.78 -4.48 3.96
N LEU A 261 -4.40 -3.70 4.98
CA LEU A 261 -2.97 -3.45 5.26
C LEU A 261 -2.18 -4.74 5.57
N LEU A 262 -2.78 -5.66 6.32
CA LEU A 262 -2.20 -6.99 6.59
C LEU A 262 -2.00 -7.84 5.32
N LYS A 263 -2.89 -7.67 4.33
CA LYS A 263 -2.85 -8.41 3.07
C LYS A 263 -1.73 -7.92 2.16
N MET A 264 -1.35 -6.65 2.27
CA MET A 264 -0.22 -6.10 1.50
C MET A 264 1.10 -6.83 1.80
N GLY A 265 1.33 -7.23 3.07
CA GLY A 265 2.51 -8.02 3.42
C GLY A 265 2.50 -9.39 2.75
N GLY A 266 1.34 -10.06 2.74
CA GLY A 266 1.19 -11.37 2.09
C GLY A 266 1.28 -11.29 0.57
N TYR A 267 0.69 -10.25 -0.01
CA TYR A 267 0.84 -9.93 -1.43
C TYR A 267 2.31 -9.70 -1.80
N GLY A 268 3.05 -8.93 -1.01
CA GLY A 268 4.49 -8.73 -1.21
C GLY A 268 5.30 -10.02 -1.14
N PHE A 269 4.94 -10.96 -0.27
CA PHE A 269 5.59 -12.28 -0.23
C PHE A 269 5.33 -13.15 -1.46
N LEU A 270 4.16 -13.01 -2.09
CA LEU A 270 3.77 -13.80 -3.26
C LEU A 270 4.34 -13.22 -4.56
N ARG A 271 4.65 -11.93 -4.58
CA ARG A 271 5.17 -11.19 -5.74
C ARG A 271 6.69 -11.24 -5.78
#